data_AF-A0A429Y7D2-F1
#
_entry.id   AF-A0A429Y7D2-F1
#
_cell.length_a   1.000
_cell.length_b   1.000
_cell.length_c   1.000
_cell.angle_alpha   90.00
_cell.angle_beta   90.00
_cell.angle_gamma   90.00
#
_symmetry.space_group_name_H-M   'P 1'
#
loop_
_entity.id
_entity.type
_entity.pdbx_description
1 polymer ?
#
loop_
_entity_poly.entity_id
_entity_poly.type
_entity_poly.pdbx_seq_one_letter_code
_entity_poly.pdbx_strand_id
1 'polypeptide(L)'
;MQRNYWFIALGIVWTIIFSGMSFYWAMGGLLGVRSLGGSIYEMSQNPSPSFIMIVWLTGFIKLLGLILLLILLVQWKKPIITKILYFVAKIVGSLLFLYGFLNFITITLSKFNILDFDLDSYATFWRLIFWEPFWMIGGVFYFFSLKGNKSLFNY
;
A
#
# COMPACT_ATOMS: atom_id res chain seq x y z
N MET A 1 13.38 12.05 17.71
CA MET A 1 12.27 11.34 17.03
C MET A 1 11.99 10.06 17.79
N GLN A 2 10.73 9.75 18.07
CA GLN A 2 10.37 8.51 18.75
C GLN A 2 9.85 7.51 17.71
N ARG A 3 10.47 6.32 17.67
CA ARG A 3 10.04 5.21 16.82
C ARG A 3 8.87 4.49 17.48
N ASN A 4 7.86 4.13 16.70
CA ASN A 4 6.81 3.23 17.15
C ASN A 4 7.06 1.84 16.56
N TYR A 5 7.76 1.00 17.33
CA TYR A 5 8.18 -0.33 16.88
C TYR A 5 7.01 -1.23 16.48
N TRP A 6 5.83 -1.08 17.11
CA TRP A 6 4.63 -1.81 16.71
C TRP A 6 4.19 -1.47 15.29
N PHE A 7 4.08 -0.18 14.95
CA PHE A 7 3.71 0.23 13.59
C PHE A 7 4.78 -0.11 12.55
N ILE A 8 6.06 -0.08 12.92
CA ILE A 8 7.15 -0.53 12.04
C ILE A 8 7.00 -2.03 11.76
N ALA A 9 6.83 -2.85 12.79
CA ALA A 9 6.68 -4.30 12.65
C ALA A 9 5.42 -4.68 11.85
N LEU A 10 4.28 -4.07 12.16
CA LEU A 10 3.03 -4.28 11.42
C LEU A 10 3.16 -3.83 9.96
N GLY A 11 3.81 -2.69 9.71
CA GLY A 11 4.13 -2.22 8.36
C GLY A 11 5.00 -3.20 7.58
N ILE A 12 6.03 -3.77 8.23
CA ILE A 12 6.91 -4.78 7.62
C ILE A 12 6.11 -6.01 7.21
N VAL A 13 5.31 -6.57 8.13
CA VAL A 13 4.47 -7.74 7.86
C VAL A 13 3.49 -7.43 6.72
N TRP A 14 2.81 -6.29 6.78
CA TRP A 14 1.88 -5.85 5.73
C TRP A 14 2.57 -5.76 4.37
N THR A 15 3.75 -5.14 4.29
CA THR A 15 4.49 -4.99 3.03
C THR A 15 5.01 -6.32 2.48
N ILE A 16 5.46 -7.24 3.35
CA ILE A 16 5.91 -8.56 2.93
C ILE A 16 4.74 -9.34 2.34
N ILE A 17 3.60 -9.40 3.04
CA ILE A 17 2.40 -10.08 2.56
C ILE A 17 1.97 -9.49 1.21
N PHE A 18 1.94 -8.17 1.09
CA PHE A 18 1.43 -7.53 -0.13
C PHE A 18 2.38 -7.64 -1.33
N SER A 19 3.69 -7.56 -1.08
CA SER A 19 4.72 -7.86 -2.09
C SER A 19 4.64 -9.31 -2.54
N GLY A 20 4.52 -10.25 -1.58
CA GLY A 20 4.40 -11.68 -1.85
C GLY A 20 3.18 -12.00 -2.71
N MET A 21 2.03 -11.38 -2.41
CA MET A 21 0.81 -11.52 -3.23
C MET A 21 1.03 -11.02 -4.66
N SER A 22 1.76 -9.90 -4.82
CA SER A 22 2.09 -9.35 -6.15
C SER A 22 2.98 -10.32 -6.95
N PHE A 23 4.01 -10.89 -6.34
CA PHE A 23 4.88 -11.86 -7.02
C PHE A 23 4.14 -13.16 -7.34
N TYR A 24 3.27 -13.63 -6.44
CA TYR A 24 2.42 -14.79 -6.72
C TYR A 24 1.53 -14.57 -7.94
N TRP A 25 0.88 -13.40 -8.06
CA TRP A 25 0.10 -13.06 -9.26
C TRP A 25 0.97 -12.94 -10.50
N ALA A 26 2.17 -12.36 -10.38
CA ALA A 26 3.11 -12.25 -11.49
C ALA A 26 3.63 -13.60 -12.01
N MET A 27 3.64 -14.63 -11.15
CA MET A 27 3.94 -16.02 -11.51
C MET A 27 2.73 -16.78 -12.11
N GLY A 28 1.58 -16.12 -12.29
CA GLY A 28 0.37 -16.72 -12.85
C GLY A 28 -0.62 -17.24 -11.81
N GLY A 29 -0.40 -16.98 -10.53
CA GLY A 29 -1.36 -17.31 -9.48
C GLY A 29 -2.64 -16.49 -9.59
N LEU A 30 -3.80 -17.10 -9.37
CA LEU A 30 -5.12 -16.44 -9.52
C LEU A 30 -5.89 -16.24 -8.21
N LEU A 31 -5.33 -16.67 -7.08
CA LEU A 31 -5.94 -16.51 -5.76
C LEU A 31 -6.27 -15.03 -5.50
N GLY A 32 -7.54 -14.75 -5.22
CA GLY A 32 -8.03 -13.40 -4.92
C GLY A 32 -8.12 -12.46 -6.12
N VAL A 33 -7.67 -12.82 -7.33
CA VAL A 33 -7.67 -11.88 -8.47
C VAL A 33 -9.09 -11.51 -8.91
N ARG A 34 -10.03 -12.46 -8.87
CA ARG A 34 -11.47 -12.18 -9.11
C ARG A 34 -12.03 -11.12 -8.16
N SER A 35 -11.49 -11.00 -6.95
CA SER A 35 -11.94 -10.02 -5.98
C SER A 35 -11.44 -8.59 -6.25
N LEU A 36 -10.49 -8.42 -7.17
CA LEU A 36 -10.07 -7.12 -7.69
C LEU A 36 -11.01 -6.64 -8.82
N GLY A 37 -11.54 -7.59 -9.60
CA GLY A 37 -12.52 -7.35 -10.67
C GLY A 37 -12.02 -6.48 -11.83
N GLY A 38 -12.97 -6.13 -12.69
CA GLY A 38 -12.77 -5.24 -13.84
C GLY A 38 -11.61 -5.66 -14.74
N SER A 39 -10.92 -4.66 -15.30
CA SER A 39 -9.81 -4.87 -16.22
C SER A 39 -8.65 -5.67 -15.61
N ILE A 40 -8.43 -5.59 -14.29
CA ILE A 40 -7.38 -6.38 -13.61
C ILE A 40 -7.69 -7.87 -13.70
N TYR A 41 -8.95 -8.26 -13.47
CA TYR A 41 -9.35 -9.66 -13.59
C TYR A 41 -9.29 -10.13 -15.04
N GLU A 42 -9.78 -9.35 -16.00
CA GLU A 42 -9.72 -9.70 -17.42
C GLU A 42 -8.28 -9.88 -17.92
N MET A 43 -7.40 -8.92 -17.60
CA MET A 43 -5.98 -9.00 -17.94
C MET A 43 -5.29 -10.20 -17.26
N SER A 44 -5.77 -10.67 -16.11
CA SER A 44 -5.19 -11.85 -15.46
C SER A 44 -5.53 -13.18 -16.15
N GLN A 45 -6.65 -13.27 -16.87
CA GLN A 45 -7.07 -14.50 -17.55
C GLN A 45 -6.24 -14.78 -18.81
N ASN A 46 -5.80 -13.73 -19.49
CA ASN A 46 -4.90 -13.81 -20.63
C ASN A 46 -3.84 -12.70 -20.56
N PRO A 47 -2.81 -12.87 -19.70
CA PRO A 47 -1.91 -11.79 -19.35
C PRO A 47 -0.92 -11.47 -20.48
N SER A 48 -0.92 -10.22 -20.90
CA SER A 48 0.11 -9.71 -21.80
C SER A 48 1.47 -9.63 -21.08
N PRO A 49 2.60 -9.71 -21.81
CA PRO A 49 3.92 -9.53 -21.20
C PRO A 49 4.08 -8.21 -20.45
N SER A 50 3.45 -7.13 -20.93
CA SER A 50 3.47 -5.82 -20.27
C SER A 50 2.68 -5.82 -18.96
N PHE A 51 1.53 -6.49 -18.89
CA PHE A 51 0.77 -6.65 -17.65
C PHE A 51 1.60 -7.41 -16.61
N ILE A 52 2.21 -8.54 -16.99
CA ILE A 52 3.08 -9.32 -16.10
C ILE A 52 4.24 -8.47 -15.59
N MET A 53 4.90 -7.70 -16.47
CA MET A 53 5.98 -6.79 -16.09
C MET A 53 5.52 -5.74 -15.07
N ILE A 54 4.34 -5.13 -15.27
CA ILE A 54 3.76 -4.18 -14.32
C ILE A 54 3.54 -4.85 -12.96
N VAL A 55 2.96 -6.04 -12.92
CA VAL A 55 2.71 -6.76 -11.66
C VAL A 55 4.03 -7.06 -10.93
N TRP A 56 5.06 -7.53 -11.65
CA TRP A 56 6.42 -7.70 -11.09
C TRP A 56 6.98 -6.40 -10.51
N LEU A 57 6.96 -5.32 -11.30
CA LEU A 57 7.45 -4.01 -10.87
C LEU A 57 6.69 -3.52 -9.63
N THR A 58 5.37 -3.73 -9.56
CA THR A 58 4.60 -3.36 -8.37
C THR A 58 5.01 -4.16 -7.13
N GLY A 59 5.46 -5.40 -7.28
CA GLY A 59 6.04 -6.19 -6.18
C GLY A 59 7.37 -5.60 -5.71
N PHE A 60 8.28 -5.30 -6.64
CA PHE A 60 9.58 -4.69 -6.33
C PHE A 60 9.44 -3.30 -5.71
N ILE A 61 8.52 -2.46 -6.19
CA ILE A 61 8.26 -1.14 -5.61
C ILE A 61 7.77 -1.28 -4.17
N LYS A 62 6.92 -2.26 -3.86
CA LYS A 62 6.50 -2.53 -2.47
C LYS A 62 7.69 -2.92 -1.58
N LEU A 63 8.67 -3.66 -2.08
CA LEU A 63 9.89 -3.98 -1.33
C LEU A 63 10.73 -2.73 -0.98
N LEU A 64 10.64 -1.63 -1.74
CA LEU A 64 11.26 -0.36 -1.34
C LEU A 64 10.63 0.18 -0.04
N GLY A 65 9.33 -0.03 0.14
CA GLY A 65 8.64 0.26 1.41
C GLY A 65 9.17 -0.57 2.57
N LEU A 66 9.45 -1.87 2.34
CA LEU A 66 10.08 -2.73 3.33
C LEU A 66 11.47 -2.20 3.72
N ILE A 67 12.29 -1.84 2.73
CA ILE A 67 13.61 -1.25 2.96
C ILE A 67 13.49 0.04 3.77
N LEU A 68 12.55 0.92 3.43
CA LEU A 68 12.27 2.14 4.19
C LEU A 68 12.00 1.82 5.67
N LEU A 69 11.07 0.90 5.95
CA LEU A 69 10.72 0.52 7.32
C LEU A 69 11.88 -0.12 8.09
N LEU A 70 12.69 -0.95 7.43
CA LEU A 70 13.90 -1.53 8.04
C LEU A 70 14.94 -0.45 8.37
N ILE A 71 15.14 0.53 7.48
CA ILE A 71 16.03 1.67 7.71
C ILE A 71 15.57 2.51 8.90
N LEU A 72 14.26 2.56 9.17
CA LEU A 72 13.74 3.24 10.37
C LEU A 72 14.21 2.59 11.67
N LEU A 73 14.52 1.30 11.68
CA LEU A 73 15.04 0.61 12.88
C LEU A 73 16.49 1.01 13.20
N VAL A 74 17.24 1.53 12.23
CA VAL A 74 18.64 1.93 12.39
C VAL A 74 18.74 3.24 13.20
N GLN A 75 19.69 3.28 14.14
CA GLN A 75 19.98 4.47 14.95
C GLN A 75 20.91 5.45 14.22
N TRP A 76 20.32 6.35 13.45
CA TRP A 76 21.05 7.40 12.74
C TRP A 76 21.52 8.51 13.69
N LYS A 77 22.83 8.81 13.66
CA LYS A 77 23.42 9.92 14.43
C LYS A 77 23.16 11.30 13.81
N LYS A 78 22.98 11.38 12.49
CA LYS A 78 22.78 12.64 11.76
C LYS A 78 21.29 13.07 11.82
N PRO A 79 20.97 14.30 12.30
CA PRO A 79 19.59 14.76 12.42
C PRO A 79 18.90 14.92 11.06
N ILE A 80 19.65 15.29 10.01
CA ILE A 80 19.13 15.46 8.66
C ILE A 80 18.54 14.16 8.09
N ILE A 81 19.21 13.02 8.30
CA ILE A 81 18.74 11.70 7.83
C ILE A 81 17.44 11.34 8.53
N THR A 82 17.40 11.52 9.86
CA THR A 82 16.22 11.26 10.67
C THR A 82 15.03 12.12 10.23
N LYS A 83 15.27 13.38 9.86
CA LYS A 83 14.24 14.29 9.36
C LYS A 83 13.74 13.91 7.96
N ILE A 84 14.63 13.51 7.05
CA ILE A 84 14.24 13.01 5.73
C ILE A 84 13.36 11.75 5.89
N LEU A 85 13.81 10.78 6.68
CA LEU A 85 13.07 9.55 6.95
C LEU A 85 11.69 9.83 7.57
N TYR A 86 11.58 10.84 8.44
CA TYR A 86 10.29 11.32 8.96
C TYR A 86 9.33 11.67 7.83
N PHE A 87 9.71 12.62 6.98
CA PHE A 87 8.84 13.15 5.95
C PHE A 87 8.54 12.10 4.89
N VAL A 88 9.52 11.28 4.52
CA VAL A 88 9.31 10.17 3.58
C VAL A 88 8.27 9.19 4.14
N ALA A 89 8.40 8.74 5.39
CA ALA A 89 7.42 7.83 6.00
C ALA A 89 6.02 8.46 6.09
N LYS A 90 5.93 9.76 6.41
CA LYS A 90 4.65 10.50 6.45
C LYS A 90 4.02 10.62 5.07
N ILE A 91 4.79 11.04 4.06
CA ILE A 91 4.30 11.22 2.69
C ILE A 91 3.86 9.88 2.12
N VAL A 92 4.71 8.84 2.21
CA VAL A 92 4.38 7.49 1.71
C VAL A 92 3.12 6.95 2.42
N GLY A 93 3.05 7.06 3.75
CA GLY A 93 1.87 6.63 4.50
C GLY A 93 0.60 7.37 4.10
N SER A 94 0.67 8.70 3.93
CA SER A 94 -0.46 9.50 3.46
C SER A 94 -0.89 9.14 2.04
N LEU A 95 0.05 8.96 1.11
CA LEU A 95 -0.25 8.59 -0.27
C LEU A 95 -0.90 7.20 -0.37
N LEU A 96 -0.39 6.22 0.40
CA LEU A 96 -1.01 4.89 0.48
C LEU A 96 -2.43 4.95 1.05
N PHE A 97 -2.62 5.73 2.11
CA PHE A 97 -3.93 5.91 2.71
C PHE A 97 -4.91 6.58 1.74
N LEU A 98 -4.49 7.68 1.12
CA LEU A 98 -5.30 8.43 0.16
C LEU A 98 -5.62 7.57 -1.07
N TYR A 99 -4.69 6.75 -1.54
CA TYR A 99 -4.96 5.81 -2.63
C TYR A 99 -6.10 4.86 -2.28
N GLY A 100 -6.04 4.18 -1.13
CA GLY A 100 -7.12 3.29 -0.69
C GLY A 100 -8.43 4.04 -0.45
N PHE A 101 -8.36 5.20 0.22
CA PHE A 101 -9.54 6.01 0.54
C PHE A 101 -10.26 6.55 -0.70
N LEU A 102 -9.52 7.05 -1.69
CA LEU A 102 -10.10 7.54 -2.94
C LEU A 102 -10.71 6.40 -3.75
N ASN A 103 -10.06 5.23 -3.82
CA ASN A 103 -10.66 4.05 -4.45
C ASN A 103 -11.94 3.61 -3.71
N PHE A 104 -11.93 3.62 -2.38
CA PHE A 104 -13.10 3.31 -1.57
C PHE A 104 -14.27 4.24 -1.90
N ILE A 105 -14.02 5.55 -1.99
CA ILE A 105 -15.03 6.54 -2.40
C ILE A 105 -15.53 6.25 -3.81
N THR A 106 -14.63 6.08 -4.79
CA THR A 106 -14.99 5.84 -6.19
C THR A 106 -15.89 4.62 -6.35
N ILE A 107 -15.54 3.50 -5.70
CA ILE A 107 -16.32 2.26 -5.76
C ILE A 107 -17.65 2.42 -5.02
N THR A 108 -17.67 3.15 -3.90
CA THR A 108 -18.92 3.45 -3.18
C THR A 108 -19.86 4.30 -4.05
N LEU A 109 -19.36 5.34 -4.70
CA LEU A 109 -20.14 6.18 -5.61
C LEU A 109 -20.67 5.41 -6.81
N SER A 110 -19.85 4.51 -7.38
CA SER A 110 -20.28 3.60 -8.45
C SER A 110 -21.41 2.67 -8.00
N LYS A 111 -21.33 2.11 -6.78
CA LYS A 111 -22.42 1.30 -6.21
C LYS A 111 -23.74 2.06 -6.09
N PHE A 112 -23.71 3.39 -5.93
CA PHE A 112 -24.89 4.24 -5.91
C PHE A 112 -25.30 4.79 -7.29
N ASN A 113 -24.69 4.28 -8.38
CA ASN A 113 -24.88 4.73 -9.76
C ASN A 113 -24.62 6.23 -9.95
N ILE A 114 -23.73 6.81 -9.14
CA ILE A 114 -23.29 8.21 -9.26
C ILE A 114 -22.13 8.34 -10.24
N LEU A 115 -21.29 7.31 -10.34
CA LEU A 115 -20.16 7.23 -11.26
C LEU A 115 -20.24 5.95 -12.09
N ASP A 116 -20.05 6.07 -13.41
CA ASP A 116 -19.91 4.91 -14.29
C ASP A 116 -18.54 4.26 -14.08
N PHE A 117 -18.54 3.19 -13.29
CA PHE A 117 -17.37 2.35 -13.08
C PHE A 117 -17.83 0.90 -13.02
N ASP A 118 -17.45 0.13 -14.04
CA ASP A 118 -17.91 -1.24 -14.22
C ASP A 118 -17.13 -2.20 -13.31
N LEU A 119 -17.77 -2.61 -12.22
CA LEU A 119 -17.29 -3.65 -11.33
C LEU A 119 -18.43 -4.61 -11.03
N ASP A 120 -18.14 -5.91 -11.16
CA ASP A 120 -19.07 -6.92 -10.72
C ASP A 120 -19.34 -6.83 -9.20
N SER A 121 -20.47 -7.36 -8.76
CA SER A 121 -20.91 -7.27 -7.37
C SER A 121 -19.97 -7.96 -6.38
N TYR A 122 -19.29 -9.03 -6.82
CA TYR A 122 -18.33 -9.77 -6.00
C TYR A 122 -17.06 -8.95 -5.79
N ALA A 123 -16.48 -8.38 -6.86
CA ALA A 123 -15.34 -7.49 -6.75
C ALA A 123 -15.66 -6.24 -5.92
N THR A 124 -16.82 -5.62 -6.14
CA THR A 124 -17.28 -4.46 -5.36
C THR A 124 -17.27 -4.75 -3.86
N PHE A 125 -17.85 -5.90 -3.45
CA PHE A 125 -17.87 -6.30 -2.05
C PHE A 125 -16.46 -6.42 -1.46
N TRP A 126 -15.59 -7.19 -2.12
CA TRP A 126 -14.25 -7.45 -1.61
C TRP A 126 -13.34 -6.22 -1.64
N ARG A 127 -13.49 -5.34 -2.62
CA ARG A 127 -12.72 -4.10 -2.64
C ARG A 127 -13.09 -3.20 -1.46
N LEU A 128 -14.38 -2.99 -1.21
CA LEU A 128 -14.83 -2.15 -0.10
C LEU A 128 -14.54 -2.74 1.28
N ILE A 129 -14.66 -4.06 1.45
CA ILE A 129 -14.49 -4.72 2.75
C ILE A 129 -13.03 -5.06 3.05
N PHE A 130 -12.24 -5.40 2.04
CA PHE A 130 -10.88 -5.89 2.24
C PHE A 130 -9.83 -5.03 1.55
N TRP A 131 -9.84 -4.89 0.22
CA TRP A 131 -8.69 -4.31 -0.48
C TRP A 131 -8.43 -2.85 -0.14
N GLU A 132 -9.45 -1.99 -0.21
CA GLU A 132 -9.27 -0.57 0.07
C GLU A 132 -8.95 -0.30 1.55
N PRO A 133 -9.65 -0.94 2.52
CA PRO A 133 -9.22 -0.90 3.92
C PRO A 133 -7.80 -1.43 4.14
N PHE A 134 -7.38 -2.48 3.43
CA PHE A 134 -6.04 -3.03 3.53
C PHE A 134 -4.98 -2.03 3.07
N TRP A 135 -5.23 -1.29 1.98
CA TRP A 135 -4.38 -0.16 1.56
C TRP A 135 -4.31 0.94 2.62
N MET A 136 -5.46 1.33 3.17
CA MET A 136 -5.55 2.36 4.20
C MET A 136 -4.77 1.97 5.47
N ILE A 137 -4.93 0.73 5.94
CA ILE A 137 -4.20 0.19 7.10
C ILE A 137 -2.68 0.24 6.86
N GLY A 138 -2.21 -0.13 5.67
CA GLY A 138 -0.81 0.02 5.29
C GLY A 138 -0.34 1.47 5.41
N GLY A 139 -1.12 2.42 4.89
CA GLY A 139 -0.85 3.85 5.03
C GLY A 139 -0.73 4.31 6.49
N VAL A 140 -1.64 3.84 7.36
CA VAL A 140 -1.61 4.10 8.81
C VAL A 140 -0.31 3.57 9.43
N PHE A 141 0.10 2.34 9.10
CA PHE A 141 1.34 1.75 9.64
C PHE A 141 2.57 2.60 9.27
N TYR A 142 2.69 3.00 8.01
CA TYR A 142 3.78 3.85 7.55
C TYR A 142 3.74 5.24 8.20
N PHE A 143 2.57 5.86 8.26
CA PHE A 143 2.42 7.19 8.81
C PHE A 143 2.78 7.23 10.31
N PHE A 144 2.31 6.26 11.10
CA PHE A 144 2.52 6.23 12.55
C PHE A 144 3.78 5.48 13.00
N SER A 145 4.58 4.97 12.06
CA SER A 145 5.90 4.37 12.33
C SER A 145 6.82 5.30 13.12
N LEU A 146 6.68 6.62 12.92
CA LEU A 146 7.48 7.65 13.57
C LEU A 146 6.59 8.74 14.18
N LYS A 147 6.90 9.13 15.42
CA LYS A 147 6.33 10.28 16.11
C LYS A 147 7.29 11.46 16.05
N GLY A 148 6.76 12.63 15.67
CA GLY A 148 7.48 13.90 15.75
C GLY A 148 7.70 14.27 17.23
N ASN A 149 8.93 14.66 17.58
CA ASN A 149 9.23 15.29 18.87
C ASN A 149 9.52 16.76 18.66
N LYS A 150 9.37 17.58 19.71
CA LYS A 150 9.71 19.02 19.68
C LYS A 150 11.13 19.30 19.14
N SER A 151 12.08 18.40 19.39
CA SER A 151 13.46 18.50 18.88
C SER A 151 13.60 18.35 17.36
N LEU A 152 12.55 17.95 16.64
CA LEU A 152 12.57 17.82 15.17
C LEU A 152 12.29 19.16 14.48
N PHE A 153 11.70 20.10 15.22
CA PHE A 153 11.20 21.39 14.72
C PHE A 153 11.92 22.59 15.32
N ASN A 154 12.71 22.40 16.37
CA ASN A 154 13.57 23.44 16.91
C ASN A 154 14.97 23.30 16.29
N TYR A 155 15.34 24.30 15.50
CA TYR A 155 16.74 24.66 15.23
C TYR A 155 17.14 25.77 16.18
#